data_AF-A0A931ECN5-F1
#
_entry.id   AF-A0A931ECN5-F1
#
_cell.length_a   1.000
_cell.length_b   1.000
_cell.length_c   1.000
_cell.angle_alpha   90.00
_cell.angle_beta   90.00
_cell.angle_gamma   90.00
#
_symmetry.space_group_name_H-M   'P 1'
#
loop_
_entity.id
_entity.type
_entity.pdbx_description
1 polymer ?
#
loop_
_entity_poly.entity_id
_entity_poly.type
_entity_poly.pdbx_seq_one_letter_code
_entity_poly.pdbx_strand_id
1 'polypeptide(L)'
;MRSDRGSGDHGQPGAGGGPAGVPAVPGDSLTTGWGSSAPAAEYPNLLVSHEAEQVSGLADENVSCPAETTTTLLHGGGWCPYAGGSQLAAAEAFLRAHPGQVRYITIDIGINDVAGCASGPAVDQSCVEQGVATLAGNLPQILAGLEAAAPGVAIFGANSYDPFLAGMVSITTPDDDPYLANTSTAPEFASSSLKMVDSLNAALGWVYQASEVRVVDVATAFNTNDGAMAGNVDGQVVAQNVSDICAWTHMCDSSGWTMHLNDAGYAVLAQTFEAAIGPYLASLGSGTWLVDVAGGVHPLGGAAFLGDLSGRSLNRPIVGIAATPYRGGYWLVASDGGVFAFGDAPSTARPEAWC
;
A
#
# COMPACT_ATOMS: atom_id res chain seq x y z
N MET A 1 -33.35 -35.69 -25.90
CA MET A 1 -34.53 -35.01 -25.31
C MET A 1 -34.13 -34.61 -23.91
N ARG A 2 -33.57 -33.41 -23.67
CA ARG A 2 -34.24 -32.14 -23.32
C ARG A 2 -35.37 -32.28 -22.28
N SER A 3 -35.15 -31.68 -21.10
CA SER A 3 -36.03 -30.84 -20.26
C SER A 3 -35.54 -30.97 -18.81
N ASP A 4 -34.88 -29.95 -18.26
CA ASP A 4 -35.39 -28.73 -17.62
C ASP A 4 -35.33 -28.84 -16.10
N ARG A 5 -34.48 -28.02 -15.46
CA ARG A 5 -34.71 -27.46 -14.13
C ARG A 5 -34.16 -26.03 -14.06
N GLY A 6 -35.09 -25.08 -14.07
CA GLY A 6 -35.18 -24.01 -13.08
C GLY A 6 -34.07 -22.96 -13.05
N SER A 7 -34.22 -21.94 -13.88
CA SER A 7 -33.67 -20.60 -13.66
C SER A 7 -34.34 -19.95 -12.45
N GLY A 8 -33.55 -19.72 -11.39
CA GLY A 8 -33.89 -18.89 -10.24
C GLY A 8 -33.26 -17.50 -10.38
N ASP A 9 -34.10 -16.51 -10.19
CA ASP A 9 -33.93 -15.07 -10.29
C ASP A 9 -32.77 -14.51 -9.42
N HIS A 10 -31.78 -13.87 -10.03
CA HIS A 10 -30.79 -13.04 -9.32
C HIS A 10 -31.27 -11.59 -9.37
N GLY A 11 -31.83 -11.13 -8.25
CA GLY A 11 -32.18 -9.73 -8.03
C GLY A 11 -30.96 -8.82 -8.22
N GLN A 12 -31.16 -7.76 -9.00
CA GLN A 12 -30.18 -6.70 -9.22
C GLN A 12 -29.90 -5.94 -7.91
N PRO A 13 -28.64 -5.57 -7.61
CA PRO A 13 -28.34 -4.59 -6.58
C PRO A 13 -28.74 -3.19 -7.07
N GLY A 14 -29.45 -2.46 -6.20
CA GLY A 14 -29.95 -1.13 -6.46
C GLY A 14 -28.85 -0.08 -6.61
N ALA A 15 -29.16 0.95 -7.39
CA ALA A 15 -28.36 2.15 -7.57
C ALA A 15 -28.30 2.97 -6.26
N GLY A 16 -27.09 3.23 -5.76
CA GLY A 16 -26.82 4.15 -4.65
C GLY A 16 -25.37 4.12 -4.18
N GLY A 17 -24.64 5.23 -4.40
CA GLY A 17 -23.26 5.45 -3.96
C GLY A 17 -22.26 5.45 -5.13
N GLY A 18 -21.61 6.58 -5.41
CA GLY A 18 -20.43 6.58 -6.29
C GLY A 18 -19.31 5.73 -5.69
N PRO A 19 -18.37 5.19 -6.49
CA PRO A 19 -17.36 4.27 -5.98
C PRO A 19 -16.47 4.98 -4.94
N ALA A 20 -16.34 4.37 -3.76
CA ALA A 20 -15.31 4.75 -2.79
C ALA A 20 -13.94 4.55 -3.42
N GLY A 21 -13.02 5.49 -3.23
CA GLY A 21 -11.73 5.43 -3.91
C GLY A 21 -10.87 4.26 -3.43
N VAL A 22 -10.28 3.48 -4.34
CA VAL A 22 -9.61 2.20 -4.06
C VAL A 22 -8.12 2.41 -3.75
N PRO A 23 -7.59 1.91 -2.63
CA PRO A 23 -6.15 1.75 -2.43
C PRO A 23 -5.58 0.74 -3.45
N ALA A 24 -4.47 1.09 -4.10
CA ALA A 24 -3.70 0.13 -4.90
C ALA A 24 -2.49 -0.34 -4.11
N VAL A 25 -2.32 -1.66 -4.00
CA VAL A 25 -1.43 -2.27 -2.98
C VAL A 25 -0.47 -3.29 -3.63
N PRO A 26 0.52 -2.84 -4.43
CA PRO A 26 1.66 -3.68 -4.81
C PRO A 26 2.56 -3.96 -3.61
N GLY A 27 3.31 -5.06 -3.67
CA GLY A 27 4.24 -5.44 -2.62
C GLY A 27 4.54 -6.92 -2.57
N ASP A 28 5.23 -7.33 -1.52
CA ASP A 28 5.64 -8.72 -1.32
C ASP A 28 4.67 -9.54 -0.44
N SER A 29 5.18 -10.59 0.22
CA SER A 29 4.43 -11.49 1.09
C SER A 29 3.81 -10.80 2.31
N LEU A 30 4.41 -9.72 2.84
CA LEU A 30 3.77 -8.95 3.92
C LEU A 30 2.49 -8.28 3.40
N THR A 31 2.52 -7.80 2.16
CA THR A 31 1.33 -7.24 1.49
C THR A 31 0.30 -8.29 1.10
N THR A 32 0.73 -9.52 0.81
CA THR A 32 -0.19 -10.64 0.58
C THR A 32 -0.83 -11.15 1.88
N GLY A 33 -0.33 -10.74 3.05
CA GLY A 33 -0.90 -11.18 4.33
C GLY A 33 -0.34 -12.50 4.86
N TRP A 34 0.82 -12.94 4.37
CA TRP A 34 1.42 -14.21 4.79
C TRP A 34 1.67 -14.27 6.29
N GLY A 35 1.23 -15.34 6.95
CA GLY A 35 1.31 -15.48 8.41
C GLY A 35 0.08 -14.92 9.17
N SER A 36 -0.78 -14.14 8.53
CA SER A 36 -2.05 -13.75 9.15
C SER A 36 -2.97 -14.97 9.38
N SER A 37 -3.81 -14.91 10.40
CA SER A 37 -4.78 -15.97 10.70
C SER A 37 -5.99 -15.98 9.76
N ALA A 38 -6.27 -14.84 9.13
CA ALA A 38 -7.37 -14.64 8.19
C ALA A 38 -7.14 -13.38 7.35
N PRO A 39 -7.77 -13.27 6.16
CA PRO A 39 -7.66 -12.08 5.32
C PRO A 39 -7.96 -10.76 6.02
N ALA A 40 -8.94 -10.75 6.93
CA ALA A 40 -9.31 -9.55 7.69
C ALA A 40 -8.23 -9.05 8.66
N ALA A 41 -7.19 -9.85 8.93
CA ALA A 41 -6.06 -9.47 9.79
C ALA A 41 -4.84 -8.98 9.00
N GLU A 42 -4.87 -9.03 7.67
CA GLU A 42 -3.80 -8.54 6.80
C GLU A 42 -3.77 -7.01 6.80
N TYR A 43 -2.59 -6.39 6.72
CA TYR A 43 -2.52 -4.92 6.83
C TYR A 43 -3.35 -4.19 5.75
N PRO A 44 -3.40 -4.59 4.46
CA PRO A 44 -4.19 -3.85 3.47
C PRO A 44 -5.69 -3.88 3.80
N ASN A 45 -6.19 -5.04 4.25
CA ASN A 45 -7.57 -5.20 4.68
C ASN A 45 -7.88 -4.43 5.97
N LEU A 46 -6.92 -4.34 6.91
CA LEU A 46 -7.05 -3.50 8.09
C LEU A 46 -7.19 -2.02 7.72
N LEU A 47 -6.32 -1.50 6.82
CA LEU A 47 -6.41 -0.13 6.32
C LEU A 47 -7.80 0.17 5.72
N VAL A 48 -8.27 -0.70 4.84
CA VAL A 48 -9.60 -0.58 4.23
C VAL A 48 -10.69 -0.63 5.30
N SER A 49 -10.62 -1.57 6.25
CA SER A 49 -11.67 -1.75 7.25
C SER A 49 -11.80 -0.54 8.19
N HIS A 50 -10.67 0.03 8.64
CA HIS A 50 -10.66 1.19 9.52
C HIS A 50 -11.10 2.46 8.77
N GLU A 51 -10.78 2.58 7.48
CA GLU A 51 -11.30 3.66 6.64
C GLU A 51 -12.78 3.46 6.26
N ALA A 52 -13.24 2.22 6.12
CA ALA A 52 -14.62 1.90 5.74
C ALA A 52 -15.64 2.34 6.81
N GLU A 53 -15.21 2.54 8.05
CA GLU A 53 -16.02 3.19 9.09
C GLU A 53 -16.40 4.63 8.71
N GLN A 54 -15.57 5.29 7.88
CA GLN A 54 -15.74 6.67 7.43
C GLN A 54 -16.15 6.77 5.95
N VAL A 55 -15.90 5.72 5.15
CA VAL A 55 -16.10 5.69 3.70
C VAL A 55 -16.86 4.42 3.30
N SER A 56 -18.14 4.55 2.96
CA SER A 56 -18.96 3.39 2.58
C SER A 56 -18.55 2.81 1.23
N GLY A 57 -18.34 1.50 1.15
CA GLY A 57 -18.08 0.77 -0.10
C GLY A 57 -16.61 0.73 -0.53
N LEU A 58 -15.69 1.02 0.40
CA LEU A 58 -14.25 0.93 0.18
C LEU A 58 -13.83 -0.53 0.01
N ALA A 59 -13.00 -0.79 -1.00
CA ALA A 59 -12.27 -2.03 -1.22
C ALA A 59 -10.89 -1.66 -1.76
N ASP A 60 -9.87 -2.45 -1.45
CA ASP A 60 -8.54 -2.36 -2.06
C ASP A 60 -8.44 -3.22 -3.32
N GLU A 61 -7.48 -2.87 -4.18
CA GLU A 61 -6.96 -3.77 -5.20
C GLU A 61 -5.55 -4.20 -4.77
N ASN A 62 -5.47 -5.41 -4.23
CA ASN A 62 -4.22 -6.04 -3.86
C ASN A 62 -3.66 -6.86 -5.02
N VAL A 63 -2.54 -6.38 -5.58
CA VAL A 63 -1.80 -7.06 -6.66
C VAL A 63 -0.47 -7.64 -6.16
N SER A 64 -0.30 -7.75 -4.84
CA SER A 64 0.94 -8.24 -4.22
C SER A 64 1.28 -9.69 -4.57
N CYS A 65 2.53 -10.07 -4.31
CA CYS A 65 2.98 -11.44 -4.50
C CYS A 65 3.98 -11.86 -3.43
N PRO A 66 3.87 -13.08 -2.90
CA PRO A 66 4.87 -13.61 -1.98
C PRO A 66 6.26 -13.71 -2.61
N ALA A 67 7.30 -13.43 -1.79
CA ALA A 67 8.71 -13.45 -2.19
C ALA A 67 9.06 -12.51 -3.37
N GLU A 68 8.22 -11.51 -3.66
CA GLU A 68 8.48 -10.53 -4.70
C GLU A 68 9.74 -9.71 -4.37
N THR A 69 10.63 -9.54 -5.36
CA THR A 69 11.80 -8.64 -5.30
C THR A 69 11.53 -7.42 -6.15
N THR A 70 12.33 -6.35 -6.02
CA THR A 70 12.21 -5.21 -6.97
C THR A 70 12.44 -5.63 -8.43
N THR A 71 13.27 -6.65 -8.67
CA THR A 71 13.54 -7.16 -10.02
C THR A 71 12.30 -7.83 -10.62
N THR A 72 11.67 -8.74 -9.88
CA THR A 72 10.50 -9.49 -10.35
C THR A 72 9.24 -8.63 -10.37
N LEU A 73 9.12 -7.65 -9.47
CA LEU A 73 8.04 -6.65 -9.48
C LEU A 73 8.08 -5.85 -10.80
N LEU A 74 9.27 -5.36 -11.16
CA LEU A 74 9.49 -4.53 -12.35
C LEU A 74 9.37 -5.35 -13.65
N HIS A 75 10.09 -6.48 -13.73
CA HIS A 75 10.30 -7.21 -14.98
C HIS A 75 9.49 -8.51 -15.10
N GLY A 76 8.85 -8.98 -14.03
CA GLY A 76 8.18 -10.26 -14.00
C GLY A 76 9.13 -11.43 -13.72
N GLY A 77 8.64 -12.65 -13.92
CA GLY A 77 9.40 -13.88 -13.66
C GLY A 77 9.47 -14.31 -12.19
N GLY A 78 8.70 -13.64 -11.32
CA GLY A 78 8.43 -14.07 -9.96
C GLY A 78 7.43 -15.23 -9.88
N TRP A 79 7.00 -15.54 -8.66
CA TRP A 79 6.13 -16.69 -8.40
C TRP A 79 4.69 -16.51 -8.92
N CYS A 80 4.18 -15.27 -8.86
CA CYS A 80 2.81 -14.97 -9.23
C CYS A 80 2.67 -14.70 -10.74
N PRO A 81 1.66 -15.29 -11.40
CA PRO A 81 1.41 -15.04 -12.81
C PRO A 81 0.61 -13.74 -12.99
N TYR A 82 1.13 -12.83 -13.83
CA TYR A 82 0.42 -11.62 -14.24
C TYR A 82 0.14 -11.63 -15.74
N ALA A 83 -1.08 -11.24 -16.14
CA ALA A 83 -1.43 -11.15 -17.56
C ALA A 83 -0.54 -10.15 -18.33
N GLY A 84 -0.11 -9.08 -17.66
CA GLY A 84 0.84 -8.09 -18.18
C GLY A 84 2.32 -8.48 -18.04
N GLY A 85 2.62 -9.67 -17.51
CA GLY A 85 3.98 -10.20 -17.34
C GLY A 85 4.64 -9.87 -16.00
N SER A 86 4.29 -8.76 -15.34
CA SER A 86 4.85 -8.35 -14.04
C SER A 86 3.81 -7.73 -13.11
N GLN A 87 4.16 -7.63 -11.82
CA GLN A 87 3.33 -6.96 -10.83
C GLN A 87 3.15 -5.47 -11.17
N LEU A 88 4.22 -4.79 -11.62
CA LEU A 88 4.12 -3.39 -12.06
C LEU A 88 3.11 -3.25 -13.20
N ALA A 89 3.17 -4.12 -14.21
CA ALA A 89 2.24 -4.05 -15.33
C ALA A 89 0.78 -4.25 -14.89
N ALA A 90 0.53 -5.11 -13.90
CA ALA A 90 -0.79 -5.30 -13.31
C ALA A 90 -1.25 -4.05 -12.53
N ALA A 91 -0.39 -3.50 -11.67
CA ALA A 91 -0.66 -2.27 -10.93
C ALA A 91 -0.96 -1.10 -11.88
N GLU A 92 -0.12 -0.87 -12.88
CA GLU A 92 -0.33 0.21 -13.84
C GLU A 92 -1.61 0.04 -14.68
N ALA A 93 -1.97 -1.20 -15.03
CA ALA A 93 -3.22 -1.49 -15.74
C ALA A 93 -4.44 -1.16 -14.87
N PHE A 94 -4.41 -1.53 -13.58
CA PHE A 94 -5.43 -1.16 -12.62
C PHE A 94 -5.54 0.36 -12.47
N LEU A 95 -4.42 1.05 -12.21
CA LEU A 95 -4.36 2.50 -12.03
C LEU A 95 -4.94 3.24 -13.25
N ARG A 96 -4.55 2.84 -14.46
CA ARG A 96 -5.05 3.43 -15.71
C ARG A 96 -6.53 3.14 -15.97
N ALA A 97 -7.06 2.04 -15.46
CA ALA A 97 -8.48 1.71 -15.56
C ALA A 97 -9.35 2.48 -14.55
N HIS A 98 -8.75 3.05 -13.50
CA HIS A 98 -9.45 3.73 -12.40
C HIS A 98 -9.02 5.20 -12.22
N PRO A 99 -8.99 6.03 -13.28
CA PRO A 99 -8.56 7.42 -13.17
C PRO A 99 -9.47 8.21 -12.22
N GLY A 100 -8.86 8.93 -11.28
CA GLY A 100 -9.57 9.72 -10.25
C GLY A 100 -10.28 8.90 -9.17
N GLN A 101 -10.18 7.57 -9.23
CA GLN A 101 -10.78 6.66 -8.23
C GLN A 101 -9.72 6.09 -7.28
N VAL A 102 -8.42 6.24 -7.55
CA VAL A 102 -7.36 5.73 -6.66
C VAL A 102 -7.09 6.75 -5.55
N ARG A 103 -7.19 6.32 -4.29
CA ARG A 103 -7.08 7.22 -3.12
C ARG A 103 -5.64 7.48 -2.72
N TYR A 104 -4.85 6.42 -2.68
CA TYR A 104 -3.41 6.38 -2.46
C TYR A 104 -2.88 5.04 -2.94
N ILE A 105 -1.55 4.93 -3.01
CA ILE A 105 -0.83 3.70 -3.33
C ILE A 105 0.07 3.37 -2.14
N THR A 106 0.06 2.12 -1.68
CA THR A 106 1.05 1.63 -0.72
C THR A 106 2.05 0.74 -1.44
N ILE A 107 3.29 0.66 -0.96
CA ILE A 107 4.28 -0.29 -1.45
C ILE A 107 5.15 -0.79 -0.31
N ASP A 108 5.20 -2.11 -0.14
CA ASP A 108 6.10 -2.80 0.80
C ASP A 108 6.91 -3.83 0.00
N ILE A 109 8.20 -3.52 -0.19
CA ILE A 109 9.11 -4.28 -1.06
C ILE A 109 10.56 -4.04 -0.64
N GLY A 110 11.42 -5.02 -0.89
CA GLY A 110 12.86 -4.84 -0.87
C GLY A 110 13.61 -5.77 0.09
N ILE A 111 12.95 -6.28 1.13
CA ILE A 111 13.61 -7.24 2.04
C ILE A 111 14.03 -8.51 1.29
N ASN A 112 13.24 -8.97 0.33
CA ASN A 112 13.56 -10.14 -0.51
C ASN A 112 14.76 -9.92 -1.43
N ASP A 113 15.12 -8.67 -1.74
CA ASP A 113 16.33 -8.35 -2.52
C ASP A 113 17.62 -8.64 -1.71
N VAL A 114 17.53 -8.74 -0.38
CA VAL A 114 18.68 -8.99 0.52
C VAL A 114 18.51 -10.18 1.47
N ALA A 115 17.29 -10.73 1.64
CA ALA A 115 17.01 -11.81 2.59
C ALA A 115 17.90 -13.05 2.35
N GLY A 116 18.18 -13.37 1.08
CA GLY A 116 19.08 -14.44 0.68
C GLY A 116 20.49 -14.34 1.24
N CYS A 117 20.94 -13.13 1.55
CA CYS A 117 22.26 -12.86 2.11
C CYS A 117 22.40 -13.31 3.57
N ALA A 118 21.29 -13.64 4.25
CA ALA A 118 21.25 -14.08 5.64
C ALA A 118 21.17 -15.62 5.81
N SER A 119 21.31 -16.40 4.73
CA SER A 119 21.16 -17.87 4.73
C SER A 119 22.30 -18.69 5.35
N GLY A 120 23.33 -18.04 5.90
CA GLY A 120 24.53 -18.67 6.45
C GLY A 120 24.79 -18.32 7.92
N PRO A 121 25.90 -18.81 8.51
CA PRO A 121 26.28 -18.49 9.90
C PRO A 121 26.66 -17.01 10.10
N ALA A 122 26.81 -16.26 9.02
CA ALA A 122 27.00 -14.82 8.99
C ALA A 122 26.30 -14.25 7.75
N VAL A 123 25.96 -12.96 7.80
CA VAL A 123 25.40 -12.25 6.65
C VAL A 123 26.49 -11.99 5.62
N ASP A 124 26.24 -12.36 4.36
CA ASP A 124 27.16 -12.07 3.25
C ASP A 124 27.04 -10.60 2.84
N GLN A 125 27.97 -9.77 3.30
CA GLN A 125 27.98 -8.34 3.01
C GLN A 125 28.08 -8.03 1.51
N SER A 126 28.80 -8.85 0.74
CA SER A 126 28.93 -8.64 -0.70
C SER A 126 27.62 -8.93 -1.45
N CYS A 127 26.83 -9.87 -0.95
CA CYS A 127 25.47 -10.13 -1.40
C CYS A 127 24.56 -8.94 -1.06
N VAL A 128 24.65 -8.40 0.16
CA VAL A 128 23.85 -7.24 0.60
C VAL A 128 24.13 -6.02 -0.30
N GLU A 129 25.39 -5.71 -0.57
CA GLU A 129 25.77 -4.60 -1.44
C GLU A 129 25.18 -4.75 -2.85
N GLN A 130 25.17 -5.97 -3.39
CA GLN A 130 24.57 -6.26 -4.70
C GLN A 130 23.05 -6.13 -4.68
N GLY A 131 22.38 -6.69 -3.66
CA GLY A 131 20.93 -6.61 -3.50
C GLY A 131 20.45 -5.17 -3.35
N VAL A 132 21.12 -4.38 -2.50
CA VAL A 132 20.84 -2.95 -2.32
C VAL A 132 21.08 -2.17 -3.62
N ALA A 133 22.14 -2.46 -4.37
CA ALA A 133 22.39 -1.80 -5.65
C ALA A 133 21.31 -2.14 -6.70
N THR A 134 20.86 -3.40 -6.76
CA THR A 134 19.73 -3.84 -7.61
C THR A 134 18.46 -3.08 -7.25
N LEU A 135 18.10 -3.03 -5.97
CA LEU A 135 16.94 -2.28 -5.48
C LEU A 135 17.03 -0.80 -5.86
N ALA A 136 18.18 -0.16 -5.64
CA ALA A 136 18.39 1.25 -5.96
C ALA A 136 18.29 1.54 -7.47
N GLY A 137 18.55 0.55 -8.34
CA GLY A 137 18.36 0.66 -9.79
C GLY A 137 16.91 0.42 -10.24
N ASN A 138 16.18 -0.47 -9.58
CA ASN A 138 14.85 -0.89 -9.99
C ASN A 138 13.74 -0.03 -9.39
N LEU A 139 13.82 0.28 -8.10
CA LEU A 139 12.75 0.97 -7.37
C LEU A 139 12.39 2.34 -7.98
N PRO A 140 13.33 3.20 -8.43
CA PRO A 140 12.98 4.43 -9.12
C PRO A 140 12.11 4.22 -10.38
N GLN A 141 12.34 3.12 -11.11
CA GLN A 141 11.56 2.80 -12.32
C GLN A 141 10.15 2.34 -11.96
N ILE A 142 10.02 1.53 -10.89
CA ILE A 142 8.74 1.10 -10.35
C ILE A 142 7.91 2.33 -9.94
N LEU A 143 8.49 3.21 -9.12
CA LEU A 143 7.81 4.41 -8.63
C LEU A 143 7.43 5.36 -9.77
N ALA A 144 8.31 5.55 -10.76
CA ALA A 144 8.01 6.34 -11.94
C ALA A 144 6.87 5.74 -12.79
N GLY A 145 6.78 4.40 -12.88
CA GLY A 145 5.68 3.72 -13.56
C GLY A 145 4.33 3.94 -12.86
N LEU A 146 4.31 3.81 -11.53
CA LEU A 146 3.12 4.08 -10.71
C LEU A 146 2.66 5.54 -10.84
N GLU A 147 3.58 6.51 -10.71
CA GLU A 147 3.28 7.94 -10.90
C GLU A 147 2.80 8.24 -12.32
N ALA A 148 3.40 7.62 -13.35
CA ALA A 148 2.94 7.80 -14.73
C ALA A 148 1.54 7.21 -14.98
N ALA A 149 1.18 6.13 -14.28
CA ALA A 149 -0.11 5.47 -14.40
C ALA A 149 -1.23 6.18 -13.63
N ALA A 150 -0.91 6.83 -12.50
CA ALA A 150 -1.83 7.63 -11.70
C ALA A 150 -1.17 8.95 -11.21
N PRO A 151 -1.00 9.95 -12.10
CA PRO A 151 -0.28 11.17 -11.76
C PRO A 151 -0.86 11.90 -10.55
N GLY A 152 0.00 12.25 -9.59
CA GLY A 152 -0.35 12.99 -8.38
C GLY A 152 -1.05 12.18 -7.29
N VAL A 153 -1.27 10.87 -7.47
CA VAL A 153 -1.76 10.00 -6.40
C VAL A 153 -0.61 9.73 -5.42
N ALA A 154 -0.83 10.01 -4.14
CA ALA A 154 0.19 9.82 -3.12
C ALA A 154 0.63 8.34 -3.01
N ILE A 155 1.95 8.13 -3.02
CA ILE A 155 2.58 6.82 -2.77
C ILE A 155 3.17 6.82 -1.35
N PHE A 156 2.94 5.71 -0.63
CA PHE A 156 3.44 5.44 0.71
C PHE A 156 4.32 4.18 0.67
N GLY A 157 5.63 4.36 0.82
CA GLY A 157 6.61 3.27 0.77
C GLY A 157 7.13 2.88 2.14
N ALA A 158 7.02 1.61 2.51
CA ALA A 158 7.54 1.10 3.77
C ALA A 158 9.05 0.90 3.73
N ASN A 159 9.73 1.26 4.83
CA ASN A 159 11.02 0.66 5.14
C ASN A 159 10.79 -0.69 5.86
N SER A 160 11.85 -1.46 6.12
CA SER A 160 11.74 -2.82 6.63
C SER A 160 12.18 -2.92 8.10
N TYR A 161 11.50 -3.76 8.87
CA TYR A 161 12.03 -4.25 10.15
C TYR A 161 13.03 -5.40 9.94
N ASP A 162 13.74 -5.81 10.99
CA ASP A 162 14.67 -6.95 10.93
C ASP A 162 14.04 -8.23 11.49
N PRO A 163 13.44 -9.11 10.66
CA PRO A 163 12.91 -10.39 11.13
C PRO A 163 14.01 -11.31 11.66
N PHE A 164 15.25 -11.21 11.15
CA PHE A 164 16.32 -12.16 11.45
C PHE A 164 16.80 -12.11 12.92
N LEU A 165 16.43 -11.06 13.66
CA LEU A 165 16.67 -10.92 15.10
C LEU A 165 16.11 -12.09 15.93
N ALA A 166 14.98 -12.69 15.52
CA ALA A 166 14.40 -13.83 16.22
C ALA A 166 15.30 -15.08 16.17
N GLY A 167 16.25 -15.17 15.23
CA GLY A 167 17.25 -16.24 15.19
C GLY A 167 18.14 -16.30 16.44
N MET A 168 18.19 -15.26 17.27
CA MET A 168 18.94 -15.24 18.53
C MET A 168 18.32 -16.12 19.63
N VAL A 169 17.03 -16.42 19.55
CA VAL A 169 16.29 -17.19 20.56
C VAL A 169 15.46 -18.32 19.99
N SER A 170 15.15 -18.28 18.70
CA SER A 170 14.44 -19.36 18.04
C SER A 170 15.34 -20.59 17.89
N ILE A 171 14.85 -21.74 18.35
CA ILE A 171 15.52 -23.04 18.24
C ILE A 171 14.97 -23.88 17.08
N THR A 172 13.93 -23.38 16.40
CA THR A 172 13.28 -24.03 15.26
C THR A 172 13.74 -23.36 13.98
N THR A 173 14.29 -24.15 13.06
CA THR A 173 14.40 -23.74 11.66
C THR A 173 13.01 -23.88 11.04
N PRO A 174 12.43 -22.82 10.45
CA PRO A 174 11.19 -22.96 9.70
C PRO A 174 11.38 -24.02 8.61
N ASP A 175 10.49 -25.01 8.54
CA ASP A 175 10.58 -26.09 7.54
C ASP A 175 10.51 -25.55 6.09
N ASP A 176 9.95 -24.36 5.88
CA ASP A 176 9.73 -23.74 4.57
C ASP A 176 10.58 -22.48 4.31
N ASP A 177 11.50 -22.09 5.21
CA ASP A 177 12.32 -20.88 5.03
C ASP A 177 13.83 -21.10 5.30
N PRO A 178 14.68 -21.09 4.25
CA PRO A 178 16.11 -21.37 4.37
C PRO A 178 16.91 -20.27 5.09
N TYR A 179 16.33 -19.11 5.39
CA TYR A 179 17.09 -17.95 5.89
C TYR A 179 17.48 -18.00 7.37
N LEU A 180 17.05 -19.02 8.12
CA LEU A 180 17.36 -19.17 9.55
C LEU A 180 18.08 -20.48 9.91
N ALA A 181 18.42 -21.30 8.92
CA ALA A 181 19.25 -22.46 9.16
C ALA A 181 20.62 -21.99 9.66
N ASN A 182 20.93 -22.25 10.94
CA ASN A 182 22.24 -22.05 11.59
C ASN A 182 22.53 -20.66 12.24
N THR A 183 21.52 -19.80 12.44
CA THR A 183 21.72 -18.43 12.96
C THR A 183 21.85 -18.36 14.50
N SER A 184 21.23 -19.29 15.23
CA SER A 184 21.18 -19.32 16.70
C SER A 184 22.51 -19.64 17.40
N THR A 185 23.60 -19.87 16.65
CA THR A 185 24.92 -20.20 17.21
C THR A 185 26.00 -19.14 16.97
N ALA A 186 25.70 -18.06 16.25
CA ALA A 186 26.67 -17.01 15.90
C ALA A 186 26.36 -15.70 16.63
N PRO A 187 27.11 -15.33 17.69
CA PRO A 187 26.87 -14.10 18.47
C PRO A 187 26.89 -12.79 17.66
N GLU A 188 27.52 -12.81 16.48
CA GLU A 188 27.67 -11.63 15.61
C GLU A 188 26.54 -11.52 14.57
N PHE A 189 25.68 -12.54 14.44
CA PHE A 189 24.66 -12.59 13.39
C PHE A 189 23.65 -11.45 13.51
N ALA A 190 23.07 -11.23 14.70
CA ALA A 190 22.14 -10.12 14.93
C ALA A 190 22.76 -8.74 14.61
N SER A 191 24.04 -8.53 14.94
CA SER A 191 24.71 -7.28 14.59
C SER A 191 24.94 -7.11 13.09
N SER A 192 24.99 -8.21 12.35
CA SER A 192 25.17 -8.22 10.89
C SER A 192 23.84 -8.11 10.15
N SER A 193 22.76 -8.73 10.66
CA SER A 193 21.41 -8.56 10.13
C SER A 193 20.93 -7.12 10.27
N LEU A 194 21.19 -6.49 11.42
CA LEU A 194 20.89 -5.07 11.62
C LEU A 194 21.60 -4.18 10.61
N LYS A 195 22.90 -4.42 10.33
CA LYS A 195 23.63 -3.66 9.30
C LYS A 195 23.05 -3.86 7.90
N MET A 196 22.59 -5.07 7.59
CA MET A 196 21.94 -5.36 6.31
C MET A 196 20.63 -4.59 6.17
N VAL A 197 19.77 -4.66 7.17
CA VAL A 197 18.47 -3.96 7.18
C VAL A 197 18.67 -2.44 7.23
N ASP A 198 19.66 -1.93 7.96
CA ASP A 198 20.03 -0.51 7.96
C ASP A 198 20.49 -0.06 6.56
N SER A 199 21.27 -0.87 5.85
CA SER A 199 21.73 -0.58 4.48
C SER A 199 20.56 -0.58 3.48
N LEU A 200 19.64 -1.53 3.61
CA LEU A 200 18.39 -1.58 2.85
C LEU A 200 17.54 -0.34 3.11
N ASN A 201 17.26 -0.02 4.37
CA ASN A 201 16.42 1.09 4.78
C ASN A 201 17.02 2.45 4.38
N ALA A 202 18.35 2.58 4.42
CA ALA A 202 19.02 3.76 3.89
C ALA A 202 18.77 3.93 2.39
N ALA A 203 18.87 2.86 1.60
CA ALA A 203 18.60 2.91 0.17
C ALA A 203 17.12 3.19 -0.15
N LEU A 204 16.18 2.53 0.54
CA LEU A 204 14.75 2.81 0.45
C LEU A 204 14.46 4.28 0.75
N GLY A 205 14.98 4.80 1.87
CA GLY A 205 14.81 6.20 2.26
C GLY A 205 15.33 7.19 1.22
N TRP A 206 16.52 6.94 0.65
CA TRP A 206 17.08 7.77 -0.42
C TRP A 206 16.23 7.76 -1.69
N VAL A 207 15.79 6.58 -2.13
CA VAL A 207 14.96 6.45 -3.34
C VAL A 207 13.60 7.09 -3.12
N TYR A 208 12.93 6.80 -2.00
CA TYR A 208 11.63 7.39 -1.69
C TYR A 208 11.70 8.92 -1.61
N GLN A 209 12.72 9.47 -0.96
CA GLN A 209 12.92 10.92 -0.94
C GLN A 209 13.11 11.49 -2.35
N ALA A 210 13.93 10.85 -3.20
CA ALA A 210 14.19 11.30 -4.56
C ALA A 210 12.98 11.21 -5.49
N SER A 211 12.04 10.31 -5.18
CA SER A 211 10.79 10.08 -5.92
C SER A 211 9.56 10.73 -5.29
N GLU A 212 9.73 11.60 -4.28
CA GLU A 212 8.65 12.26 -3.54
C GLU A 212 7.63 11.29 -2.90
N VAL A 213 8.07 10.06 -2.60
CA VAL A 213 7.30 9.04 -1.90
C VAL A 213 7.36 9.29 -0.40
N ARG A 214 6.23 9.13 0.29
CA ARG A 214 6.16 9.26 1.75
C ARG A 214 6.63 7.98 2.41
N VAL A 215 7.60 8.08 3.30
CA VAL A 215 8.13 6.91 4.03
C VAL A 215 7.17 6.49 5.14
N VAL A 216 6.85 5.20 5.18
CA VAL A 216 6.19 4.53 6.29
C VAL A 216 7.31 3.88 7.13
N ASP A 217 7.57 4.43 8.32
CA ASP A 217 8.72 4.06 9.15
C ASP A 217 8.44 2.84 10.04
N VAL A 218 8.31 1.69 9.39
CA VAL A 218 8.12 0.37 10.00
C VAL A 218 9.30 -0.02 10.88
N ALA A 219 10.54 0.28 10.46
CA ALA A 219 11.75 -0.04 11.22
C ALA A 219 11.70 0.53 12.64
N THR A 220 11.31 1.80 12.77
CA THR A 220 11.09 2.44 14.08
C THR A 220 9.88 1.86 14.80
N ALA A 221 8.75 1.64 14.12
CA ALA A 221 7.55 1.08 14.74
C ALA A 221 7.78 -0.33 15.32
N PHE A 222 8.68 -1.09 14.71
CA PHE A 222 9.09 -2.43 15.15
C PHE A 222 10.27 -2.43 16.13
N ASN A 223 10.71 -1.25 16.59
CA ASN A 223 11.87 -1.08 17.47
C ASN A 223 13.14 -1.76 16.94
N THR A 224 13.33 -1.80 15.62
CA THR A 224 14.38 -2.62 14.96
C THR A 224 15.76 -2.40 15.55
N ASN A 225 16.12 -1.15 15.84
CA ASN A 225 17.43 -0.78 16.38
C ASN A 225 17.48 -0.66 17.92
N ASP A 226 16.42 -1.05 18.66
CA ASP A 226 16.42 -1.03 20.13
C ASP A 226 17.15 -2.25 20.74
N GLY A 227 18.46 -2.08 20.91
CA GLY A 227 19.33 -3.08 21.54
C GLY A 227 19.27 -3.12 23.07
N ALA A 228 18.35 -2.40 23.74
CA ALA A 228 18.28 -2.39 25.20
C ALA A 228 17.92 -3.79 25.74
N MET A 229 18.67 -4.28 26.72
CA MET A 229 18.42 -5.59 27.38
C MET A 229 17.23 -5.52 28.37
N ALA A 230 16.07 -5.14 27.87
CA ALA A 230 14.83 -4.97 28.64
C ALA A 230 13.73 -5.99 28.25
N GLY A 231 13.93 -6.71 27.14
CA GLY A 231 12.97 -7.67 26.61
C GLY A 231 12.99 -9.02 27.33
N ASN A 232 11.95 -9.83 27.10
CA ASN A 232 11.84 -11.18 27.64
C ASN A 232 11.18 -12.14 26.65
N VAL A 233 11.84 -13.26 26.38
CA VAL A 233 11.28 -14.37 25.59
C VAL A 233 11.42 -15.63 26.43
N ASP A 234 10.29 -16.27 26.78
CA ASP A 234 10.23 -17.50 27.59
C ASP A 234 11.08 -17.48 28.88
N GLY A 235 11.14 -16.32 29.54
CA GLY A 235 11.91 -16.14 30.77
C GLY A 235 13.39 -15.79 30.56
N GLN A 236 13.90 -15.81 29.32
CA GLN A 236 15.23 -15.32 28.97
C GLN A 236 15.21 -13.81 28.74
N VAL A 237 16.12 -13.08 29.40
CA VAL A 237 16.33 -11.65 29.14
C VAL A 237 17.03 -11.49 27.79
N VAL A 238 16.44 -10.69 26.90
CA VAL A 238 16.92 -10.44 25.54
C VAL A 238 16.91 -8.94 25.25
N ALA A 239 17.45 -8.53 24.11
CA ALA A 239 17.28 -7.18 23.60
C ALA A 239 15.79 -6.90 23.29
N GLN A 240 15.35 -5.65 23.45
CA GLN A 240 13.96 -5.26 23.25
C GLN A 240 13.51 -5.57 21.83
N ASN A 241 14.33 -5.26 20.82
CA ASN A 241 14.07 -5.59 19.43
C ASN A 241 13.85 -7.09 19.18
N VAL A 242 14.62 -7.98 19.83
CA VAL A 242 14.43 -9.44 19.74
C VAL A 242 13.09 -9.85 20.37
N SER A 243 12.75 -9.27 21.53
CA SER A 243 11.48 -9.54 22.22
C SER A 243 10.28 -9.14 21.36
N ASP A 244 10.36 -7.99 20.71
CA ASP A 244 9.31 -7.43 19.88
C ASP A 244 9.11 -8.24 18.59
N ILE A 245 10.20 -8.59 17.91
CA ILE A 245 10.13 -9.47 16.72
C ILE A 245 9.53 -10.84 17.09
N CYS A 246 9.91 -11.42 18.23
CA CYS A 246 9.28 -12.65 18.69
C CYS A 246 7.78 -12.50 19.02
N ALA A 247 7.36 -11.35 19.54
CA ALA A 247 5.96 -11.11 19.86
C ALA A 247 5.10 -10.87 18.60
N TRP A 248 5.69 -10.33 17.54
CA TRP A 248 4.97 -9.86 16.35
C TRP A 248 5.13 -10.73 15.11
N THR A 249 5.97 -11.77 15.18
CA THR A 249 6.15 -12.76 14.10
C THR A 249 5.82 -14.17 14.58
N HIS A 250 5.79 -15.11 13.64
CA HIS A 250 5.70 -16.55 13.95
C HIS A 250 7.06 -17.19 14.26
N MET A 251 8.15 -16.43 14.26
CA MET A 251 9.51 -16.97 14.35
C MET A 251 9.86 -17.58 15.70
N CYS A 252 9.16 -17.18 16.76
CA CYS A 252 9.42 -17.63 18.13
C CYS A 252 8.25 -18.43 18.72
N ASP A 253 7.23 -18.73 17.92
CA ASP A 253 6.18 -19.64 18.35
C ASP A 253 6.61 -21.12 18.21
N SER A 254 5.84 -22.04 18.78
CA SER A 254 6.17 -23.48 18.76
C SER A 254 6.12 -24.12 17.37
N SER A 255 5.48 -23.46 16.40
CA SER A 255 5.43 -23.92 15.00
C SER A 255 6.65 -23.45 14.22
N GLY A 256 7.15 -22.24 14.53
CA GLY A 256 8.32 -21.64 13.89
C GLY A 256 8.25 -21.61 12.37
N TRP A 257 7.05 -21.77 11.79
CA TRP A 257 6.89 -22.18 10.39
C TRP A 257 7.21 -21.07 9.40
N THR A 258 7.18 -19.80 9.82
CA THR A 258 7.36 -18.68 8.92
C THR A 258 8.01 -17.46 9.57
N MET A 259 8.77 -16.69 8.79
CA MET A 259 9.39 -15.44 9.23
C MET A 259 8.45 -14.25 9.31
N HIS A 260 7.21 -14.42 8.86
CA HIS A 260 6.25 -13.34 8.68
C HIS A 260 5.53 -12.95 9.97
N LEU A 261 4.85 -11.81 9.88
CA LEU A 261 4.05 -11.24 10.95
C LEU A 261 2.91 -12.19 11.33
N ASN A 262 2.59 -12.21 12.62
CA ASN A 262 1.32 -12.70 13.12
C ASN A 262 0.28 -11.57 13.13
N ASP A 263 -0.96 -11.84 13.54
CA ASP A 263 -2.04 -10.83 13.58
C ASP A 263 -1.66 -9.57 14.40
N ALA A 264 -0.91 -9.72 15.49
CA ALA A 264 -0.48 -8.58 16.31
C ALA A 264 0.57 -7.73 15.58
N GLY A 265 1.51 -8.37 14.89
CA GLY A 265 2.47 -7.67 14.03
C GLY A 265 1.79 -6.96 12.87
N TYR A 266 0.81 -7.59 12.24
CA TYR A 266 0.01 -6.96 11.19
C TYR A 266 -0.78 -5.75 11.69
N ALA A 267 -1.29 -5.78 12.92
CA ALA A 267 -1.93 -4.61 13.54
C ALA A 267 -0.95 -3.44 13.75
N VAL A 268 0.31 -3.72 14.13
CA VAL A 268 1.37 -2.69 14.23
C VAL A 268 1.70 -2.12 12.85
N LEU A 269 1.86 -2.99 11.84
CA LEU A 269 2.13 -2.58 10.46
C LEU A 269 1.01 -1.67 9.91
N ALA A 270 -0.25 -2.08 10.06
CA ALA A 270 -1.41 -1.30 9.65
C ALA A 270 -1.45 0.07 10.34
N GLN A 271 -1.28 0.12 11.66
CA GLN A 271 -1.23 1.39 12.40
C GLN A 271 -0.09 2.32 11.92
N THR A 272 1.04 1.74 11.51
CA THR A 272 2.17 2.52 10.98
C THR A 272 1.83 3.16 9.64
N PHE A 273 1.17 2.40 8.74
CA PHE A 273 0.63 2.94 7.49
C PHE A 273 -0.44 4.00 7.74
N GLU A 274 -1.39 3.76 8.64
CA GLU A 274 -2.44 4.72 9.01
C GLU A 274 -1.88 6.04 9.52
N ALA A 275 -0.84 5.99 10.37
CA ALA A 275 -0.18 7.18 10.89
C ALA A 275 0.46 8.02 9.78
N ALA A 276 1.00 7.38 8.74
CA ALA A 276 1.56 8.06 7.57
C ALA A 276 0.48 8.60 6.62
N ILE A 277 -0.57 7.81 6.38
CA ILE A 277 -1.66 8.11 5.44
C ILE A 277 -2.62 9.16 5.99
N GLY A 278 -2.92 9.13 7.29
CA GLY A 278 -3.92 9.97 7.95
C GLY A 278 -3.76 11.47 7.68
N PRO A 279 -2.57 12.08 7.85
CA PRO A 279 -2.33 13.49 7.53
C PRO A 279 -2.60 13.83 6.06
N TYR A 280 -2.28 12.91 5.13
CA TYR A 280 -2.58 13.10 3.71
C TYR A 280 -4.09 13.05 3.45
N LEU A 281 -4.80 12.08 4.00
CA LEU A 281 -6.27 12.01 3.87
C LEU A 281 -6.96 13.25 4.46
N ALA A 282 -6.46 13.75 5.60
CA ALA A 282 -6.93 15.01 6.17
C ALA A 282 -6.66 16.20 5.22
N SER A 283 -5.53 16.19 4.52
CA SER A 283 -5.17 17.24 3.55
C SER A 283 -6.05 17.23 2.29
N LEU A 284 -6.49 16.06 1.82
CA LEU A 284 -7.47 15.93 0.72
C LEU A 284 -8.82 16.59 1.10
N GLY A 285 -9.15 16.61 2.39
CA GLY A 285 -10.30 17.33 2.93
C GLY A 285 -10.13 18.85 3.01
N SER A 286 -8.88 19.36 2.93
CA SER A 286 -8.53 20.78 3.09
C SER A 286 -8.22 21.46 1.75
N GLY A 287 -9.28 21.82 1.02
CA GLY A 287 -9.20 22.57 -0.23
C GLY A 287 -10.54 23.20 -0.58
N THR A 288 -10.50 24.35 -1.26
CA THR A 288 -11.68 25.08 -1.70
C THR A 288 -11.61 25.32 -3.19
N TRP A 289 -12.71 25.09 -3.89
CA TRP A 289 -12.88 25.56 -5.26
C TRP A 289 -13.52 26.94 -5.25
N LEU A 290 -12.92 27.87 -5.98
CA LEU A 290 -13.61 29.08 -6.41
C LEU A 290 -14.22 28.81 -7.78
N VAL A 291 -15.47 29.23 -7.98
CA VAL A 291 -16.13 29.16 -9.27
C VAL A 291 -16.54 30.56 -9.71
N ASP A 292 -16.28 30.90 -10.97
CA ASP A 292 -16.72 32.15 -11.55
C ASP A 292 -18.05 32.02 -12.30
N VAL A 293 -18.63 33.17 -12.66
CA VAL A 293 -19.95 33.25 -13.33
C VAL A 293 -19.95 32.64 -14.74
N ALA A 294 -18.79 32.52 -15.39
CA ALA A 294 -18.61 31.85 -16.67
C ALA A 294 -18.39 30.33 -16.50
N GLY A 295 -18.35 29.86 -15.25
CA GLY A 295 -18.14 28.46 -14.89
C GLY A 295 -16.70 28.01 -14.95
N GLY A 296 -15.73 28.93 -14.89
CA GLY A 296 -14.33 28.61 -14.64
C GLY A 296 -14.14 28.15 -13.19
N VAL A 297 -13.36 27.09 -12.98
CA VAL A 297 -13.06 26.52 -11.65
C VAL A 297 -11.60 26.74 -11.30
N HIS A 298 -11.37 27.38 -10.15
CA HIS A 298 -10.05 27.74 -9.67
C HIS A 298 -9.81 27.04 -8.33
N PRO A 299 -9.06 25.92 -8.31
CA PRO A 299 -8.73 25.22 -7.07
C PRO A 299 -7.78 26.06 -6.21
N LEU A 300 -8.04 26.10 -4.90
CA LEU A 300 -7.16 26.68 -3.88
C LEU A 300 -6.83 25.62 -2.83
N GLY A 301 -5.58 25.62 -2.36
CA GLY A 301 -5.08 24.61 -1.43
C GLY A 301 -5.02 23.24 -2.10
N GLY A 302 -5.42 22.18 -1.39
CA GLY A 302 -5.41 20.79 -1.88
C GLY A 302 -6.60 20.39 -2.75
N ALA A 303 -7.38 21.34 -3.27
CA ALA A 303 -8.54 21.03 -4.11
C ALA A 303 -8.09 20.57 -5.51
N ALA A 304 -8.58 19.42 -5.99
CA ALA A 304 -8.25 18.90 -7.32
C ALA A 304 -9.01 19.65 -8.43
N PHE A 305 -8.38 19.97 -9.57
CA PHE A 305 -9.11 20.47 -10.74
C PHE A 305 -9.70 19.30 -11.52
N LEU A 306 -11.03 19.23 -11.63
CA LEU A 306 -11.73 18.10 -12.26
C LEU A 306 -12.44 18.48 -13.57
N GLY A 307 -12.20 19.71 -14.05
CA GLY A 307 -12.79 20.28 -15.27
C GLY A 307 -13.73 21.45 -15.00
N ASP A 308 -14.00 22.26 -16.01
CA ASP A 308 -14.84 23.44 -15.86
C ASP A 308 -15.67 23.72 -17.13
N LEU A 309 -16.35 24.86 -17.16
CA LEU A 309 -17.17 25.30 -18.32
C LEU A 309 -16.47 26.39 -19.14
N SER A 310 -15.18 26.62 -18.92
CA SER A 310 -14.44 27.65 -19.65
C SER A 310 -14.50 27.40 -21.16
N GLY A 311 -14.74 28.46 -21.93
CA GLY A 311 -14.90 28.39 -23.39
C GLY A 311 -16.24 27.83 -23.88
N ARG A 312 -17.20 27.52 -22.98
CA ARG A 312 -18.56 27.13 -23.36
C ARG A 312 -19.54 28.29 -23.21
N SER A 313 -20.50 28.40 -24.13
CA SER A 313 -21.64 29.33 -23.98
C SER A 313 -22.62 28.76 -22.96
N LEU A 314 -22.89 29.51 -21.89
CA LEU A 314 -23.88 29.13 -20.87
C LEU A 314 -25.20 29.88 -21.08
N ASN A 315 -26.32 29.19 -20.91
CA ASN A 315 -27.66 29.78 -20.96
C ASN A 315 -27.89 30.76 -19.81
N ARG A 316 -27.33 30.46 -18.62
CA ARG A 316 -27.27 31.36 -17.47
C ARG A 316 -25.96 31.20 -16.68
N PRO A 317 -25.57 32.22 -15.89
CA PRO A 317 -24.38 32.16 -15.05
C PRO A 317 -24.38 31.02 -14.04
N ILE A 318 -23.18 30.51 -13.74
CA ILE A 318 -22.94 29.62 -12.59
C ILE A 318 -23.08 30.42 -11.28
N VAL A 319 -23.78 29.82 -10.31
CA VAL A 319 -24.07 30.41 -9.00
C VAL A 319 -23.59 29.56 -7.83
N GLY A 320 -23.08 28.35 -8.10
CA GLY A 320 -22.57 27.50 -7.04
C GLY A 320 -21.75 26.32 -7.55
N ILE A 321 -20.93 25.81 -6.64
CA ILE A 321 -20.21 24.56 -6.76
C ILE A 321 -20.51 23.71 -5.52
N ALA A 322 -20.74 22.42 -5.71
CA ALA A 322 -20.93 21.47 -4.62
C ALA A 322 -20.03 20.26 -4.84
N ALA A 323 -19.23 19.93 -3.83
CA ALA A 323 -18.39 18.74 -3.82
C ALA A 323 -19.26 17.47 -3.77
N THR A 324 -18.80 16.40 -4.40
CA THR A 324 -19.27 15.06 -4.03
C THR A 324 -18.80 14.73 -2.61
N PRO A 325 -19.48 13.82 -1.88
CA PRO A 325 -19.13 13.49 -0.49
C PRO A 325 -17.65 13.16 -0.28
N TYR A 326 -17.00 12.59 -1.30
CA TYR A 326 -15.60 12.15 -1.26
C TYR A 326 -14.64 13.05 -2.05
N ARG A 327 -15.13 14.19 -2.56
CA ARG A 327 -14.35 15.20 -3.31
C ARG A 327 -13.66 14.67 -4.58
N GLY A 328 -14.03 13.48 -5.07
CA GLY A 328 -13.62 12.96 -6.37
C GLY A 328 -14.34 13.61 -7.56
N GLY A 329 -15.25 14.55 -7.29
CA GLY A 329 -16.09 15.22 -8.26
C GLY A 329 -16.78 16.44 -7.66
N TYR A 330 -17.39 17.23 -8.54
CA TYR A 330 -18.27 18.33 -8.14
C TYR A 330 -19.34 18.61 -9.19
N TRP A 331 -20.41 19.26 -8.72
CA TRP A 331 -21.41 19.87 -9.57
C TRP A 331 -21.21 21.37 -9.64
N LEU A 332 -21.30 21.93 -10.85
CA LEU A 332 -21.55 23.35 -11.05
C LEU A 332 -23.05 23.55 -11.28
N VAL A 333 -23.64 24.54 -10.60
CA VAL A 333 -25.07 24.85 -10.72
C VAL A 333 -25.24 26.23 -11.33
N ALA A 334 -25.96 26.30 -12.45
CA ALA A 334 -26.38 27.54 -13.09
C ALA A 334 -27.66 28.10 -12.47
N SER A 335 -27.87 29.41 -12.62
CA SER A 335 -29.05 30.12 -12.10
C SER A 335 -30.36 29.77 -12.80
N ASP A 336 -30.34 29.13 -13.97
CA ASP A 336 -31.51 28.50 -14.58
C ASP A 336 -31.83 27.10 -14.03
N GLY A 337 -31.01 26.60 -13.10
CA GLY A 337 -31.11 25.24 -12.57
C GLY A 337 -30.36 24.19 -13.37
N GLY A 338 -29.58 24.57 -14.39
CA GLY A 338 -28.67 23.66 -15.07
C GLY A 338 -27.61 23.11 -14.11
N VAL A 339 -27.36 21.80 -14.15
CA VAL A 339 -26.36 21.14 -13.31
C VAL A 339 -25.33 20.45 -14.21
N PHE A 340 -24.06 20.75 -14.00
CA PHE A 340 -22.93 20.21 -14.76
C PHE A 340 -22.05 19.41 -13.82
N ALA A 341 -21.82 18.15 -14.15
CA ALA A 341 -21.06 17.23 -13.32
C ALA A 341 -19.62 17.08 -13.85
N PHE A 342 -18.65 17.07 -12.94
CA PHE A 342 -17.23 16.90 -13.21
C PHE A 342 -16.64 15.86 -12.25
N GLY A 343 -15.58 15.16 -12.68
CA GLY A 343 -15.02 14.04 -11.94
C GLY A 343 -16.03 12.91 -11.75
N ASP A 344 -16.16 12.42 -10.50
CA ASP A 344 -17.06 11.34 -10.11
C ASP A 344 -18.52 11.77 -9.87
N ALA A 345 -18.86 13.04 -10.09
CA ALA A 345 -20.18 13.58 -9.78
C ALA A 345 -21.28 12.90 -10.63
N PRO A 346 -22.33 12.31 -10.03
CA PRO A 346 -23.43 11.73 -10.78
C PRO A 346 -24.16 12.78 -11.65
N SER A 347 -24.38 12.48 -12.92
CA SER A 347 -25.20 13.32 -13.79
C SER A 347 -26.69 13.07 -13.53
N THR A 348 -27.42 14.10 -13.13
CA THR A 348 -28.89 14.05 -13.02
C THR A 348 -29.59 14.43 -14.32
N ALA A 349 -28.83 14.91 -15.31
CA ALA A 349 -29.35 15.27 -16.63
C ALA A 349 -29.65 14.02 -17.44
N ARG A 350 -30.94 13.78 -17.74
CA ARG A 350 -31.31 12.93 -18.88
C ARG A 350 -30.70 13.56 -20.15
N PRO A 351 -30.22 12.77 -21.11
CA PRO A 351 -29.61 13.28 -22.33
C PRO A 351 -30.70 13.81 -23.27
N GLU A 352 -31.31 14.94 -22.95
CA GLU A 352 -32.26 15.64 -23.82
C GLU A 352 -32.56 17.03 -23.25
N ALA A 353 -31.68 17.99 -23.57
CA ALA A 353 -31.99 19.40 -23.85
C ALA A 353 -30.68 20.20 -23.82
N TRP A 354 -29.83 19.96 -24.82
CA TRP A 354 -29.00 21.02 -25.33
C TRP A 354 -29.95 21.97 -26.07
N CYS A 355 -30.29 23.10 -25.45
CA CYS A 355 -30.74 24.28 -26.20
C CYS A 355 -29.51 25.11 -26.51
#